data_AF-A0A2V8J1L5-F1
#
_entry.id   AF-A0A2V8J1L5-F1
#
_cell.length_a   1.000
_cell.length_b   1.000
_cell.length_c   1.000
_cell.angle_alpha   90.00
_cell.angle_beta   90.00
_cell.angle_gamma   90.00
#
_symmetry.space_group_name_H-M   'P 1'
#
loop_
_entity.id
_entity.type
_entity.pdbx_description
1 polymer ?
#
loop_
_entity_poly.entity_id
_entity_poly.type
_entity_poly.pdbx_seq_one_letter_code
_entity_poly.pdbx_strand_id
1 'polypeptide(L)'
;MKTLTRDELYAFVWTEPTNKVAARYDISERGLGKLCARHNIPVPPRGWWAKTAAGKRVKQEPLPPLAAGQPSLITIEGQQKAEPTAALEAPSLPPEIAFERDPVNFIVVDQNARLTHSLIKDASKELRSRPADRDGIVHTPAGCADVRVSKASIGRAMQIFQALLLALEKRGHTMSVKDGKTFITVLGEPFRVSLKEHSRQTVRELTEDEHRQRRQGMTVNPYVLKPSGELAFRIGDEYSMTKATADGKKRRLEDSLNVFIENLIGRALNEKARRAEREREEEERRKAEQRRKEEENWERHEIAKRQRFDQLVEYWLQNENRRRFLAALREAIGEVPPESPLAEWLKWAEDYIEVASPLPRFKRRRETLKLYHCGYEPDIARIRREGFRDPDPPSSYSQEKAAPPGIRLQNRRWNSGWGAAAFEFELPEAVVLPYEVTESVLVPRKFYVPALLLNRILHYGRPDGTAVDTSDSSDGEDGL
;
A
#
# COMPACT_ATOMS: atom_id res chain seq x y z
N MET A 1 -34.59 -19.82 -21.02
CA MET A 1 -35.28 -18.60 -20.55
C MET A 1 -36.70 -18.98 -20.17
N LYS A 2 -37.18 -18.57 -19.00
CA LYS A 2 -38.58 -18.75 -18.57
C LYS A 2 -39.21 -17.36 -18.42
N THR A 3 -40.34 -17.12 -19.09
CA THR A 3 -41.09 -15.87 -18.99
C THR A 3 -42.33 -16.08 -18.15
N LEU A 4 -42.59 -15.18 -17.20
CA LEU A 4 -43.78 -15.21 -16.35
C LEU A 4 -44.25 -13.78 -16.05
N THR A 5 -45.53 -13.62 -15.77
CA THR A 5 -46.11 -12.30 -15.48
C THR A 5 -45.80 -11.86 -14.04
N ARG A 6 -45.82 -10.55 -13.81
CA ARG A 6 -45.63 -9.96 -12.47
C ARG A 6 -46.62 -10.50 -11.43
N ASP A 7 -47.88 -10.72 -11.83
CA ASP A 7 -48.94 -11.24 -10.97
C ASP A 7 -48.69 -12.71 -10.60
N GLU A 8 -48.22 -13.51 -11.55
CA GLU A 8 -47.83 -14.91 -11.31
C GLU A 8 -46.65 -15.01 -10.34
N LEU A 9 -45.62 -14.16 -10.49
CA LEU A 9 -44.49 -14.15 -9.56
C LEU A 9 -44.91 -13.78 -8.13
N TYR A 10 -45.81 -12.81 -8.01
CA TYR A 10 -46.39 -12.42 -6.73
C TYR A 10 -47.17 -13.58 -6.12
N ALA A 11 -48.05 -14.24 -6.87
CA ALA A 11 -48.77 -15.41 -6.39
C ALA A 11 -47.82 -16.50 -5.86
N PHE A 12 -46.78 -16.86 -6.62
CA PHE A 12 -45.84 -17.90 -6.22
C PHE A 12 -45.08 -17.59 -4.93
N VAL A 13 -44.61 -16.34 -4.76
CA VAL A 13 -43.84 -15.93 -3.58
C VAL A 13 -44.70 -15.89 -2.30
N TRP A 14 -46.03 -15.80 -2.44
CA TRP A 14 -46.98 -15.82 -1.32
C TRP A 14 -47.68 -17.16 -1.12
N THR A 15 -47.56 -18.12 -2.05
CA THR A 15 -48.08 -19.50 -1.91
C THR A 15 -47.02 -20.51 -1.48
N GLU A 16 -45.73 -20.25 -1.76
CA GLU A 16 -44.64 -21.16 -1.40
C GLU A 16 -43.40 -20.45 -0.83
N PRO A 17 -42.60 -21.13 0.02
CA PRO A 17 -41.32 -20.62 0.49
C PRO A 17 -40.38 -20.22 -0.65
N THR A 18 -39.73 -19.07 -0.49
CA THR A 18 -38.88 -18.41 -1.51
C THR A 18 -37.75 -19.30 -2.04
N ASN A 19 -37.22 -20.22 -1.23
CA ASN A 19 -36.22 -21.19 -1.66
C ASN A 19 -36.76 -22.22 -2.67
N LYS A 20 -38.03 -22.65 -2.54
CA LYS A 20 -38.68 -23.56 -3.49
C LYS A 20 -39.01 -22.85 -4.81
N VAL A 21 -39.51 -21.62 -4.72
CA VAL A 21 -39.77 -20.80 -5.91
C VAL A 21 -38.48 -20.52 -6.66
N ALA A 22 -37.40 -20.15 -5.97
CA ALA A 22 -36.09 -19.90 -6.59
C ALA A 22 -35.54 -21.14 -7.30
N ALA A 23 -35.68 -22.32 -6.68
CA ALA A 23 -35.26 -23.59 -7.27
C ALA A 23 -36.03 -23.95 -8.56
N ARG A 24 -37.34 -23.64 -8.66
CA ARG A 24 -38.14 -23.90 -9.89
C ARG A 24 -37.65 -23.11 -11.10
N TYR A 25 -37.02 -21.97 -10.86
CA TYR A 25 -36.53 -21.07 -11.90
C TYR A 25 -35.00 -21.06 -12.03
N ASP A 26 -34.31 -22.01 -11.40
CA ASP A 26 -32.85 -22.16 -11.43
C ASP A 26 -32.10 -20.86 -11.07
N ILE A 27 -32.63 -20.11 -10.11
CA ILE A 27 -32.00 -18.90 -9.57
C ILE A 27 -31.74 -19.03 -8.07
N SER A 28 -30.77 -18.28 -7.56
CA SER A 28 -30.53 -18.22 -6.11
C SER A 28 -31.67 -17.49 -5.39
N GLU A 29 -31.90 -17.83 -4.12
CA GLU A 29 -32.91 -17.14 -3.27
C GLU A 29 -32.66 -15.63 -3.20
N ARG A 30 -31.37 -15.21 -3.17
CA ARG A 30 -30.98 -13.80 -3.26
C ARG A 30 -31.29 -13.19 -4.63
N GLY A 31 -31.14 -13.97 -5.71
CA GLY A 31 -31.48 -13.58 -7.07
C GLY A 31 -32.98 -13.35 -7.24
N LEU A 32 -33.82 -14.26 -6.71
CA LEU A 32 -35.27 -14.09 -6.68
C LEU A 32 -35.67 -12.84 -5.88
N GLY A 33 -35.04 -12.59 -4.72
CA GLY A 33 -35.27 -11.37 -3.94
C GLY A 33 -34.95 -10.07 -4.71
N LYS A 34 -33.84 -10.04 -5.45
CA LYS A 34 -33.48 -8.89 -6.32
C LYS A 34 -34.48 -8.70 -7.47
N LEU A 35 -34.99 -9.80 -8.03
CA LEU A 35 -35.98 -9.78 -9.09
C LEU A 35 -37.31 -9.18 -8.60
N CYS A 36 -37.80 -9.65 -7.44
CA CYS A 36 -39.01 -9.10 -6.82
C CYS A 36 -38.86 -7.60 -6.51
N ALA A 37 -37.70 -7.18 -6.00
CA ALA A 37 -37.43 -5.77 -5.73
C ALA A 37 -37.44 -4.92 -7.01
N ARG A 38 -36.83 -5.40 -8.10
CA ARG A 38 -36.79 -4.69 -9.40
C ARG A 38 -38.19 -4.48 -10.00
N HIS A 39 -39.09 -5.45 -9.81
CA HIS A 39 -40.47 -5.40 -10.31
C HIS A 39 -41.48 -4.90 -9.27
N ASN A 40 -41.01 -4.34 -8.15
CA ASN A 40 -41.85 -3.82 -7.06
C ASN A 40 -42.91 -4.83 -6.58
N ILE A 41 -42.48 -6.07 -6.35
CA ILE A 41 -43.30 -7.17 -5.83
C ILE A 41 -42.96 -7.34 -4.34
N PRO A 42 -43.93 -7.14 -3.42
CA PRO A 42 -43.69 -7.34 -2.00
C PRO A 42 -43.48 -8.83 -1.70
N VAL A 43 -42.55 -9.14 -0.79
CA VAL A 43 -42.17 -10.50 -0.41
C VAL A 43 -42.47 -10.76 1.07
N PRO A 44 -42.86 -11.99 1.47
CA PRO A 44 -43.14 -12.30 2.86
C PRO A 44 -41.96 -11.97 3.79
N PRO A 45 -42.19 -11.28 4.92
CA PRO A 45 -41.13 -10.96 5.87
C PRO A 45 -40.58 -12.22 6.56
N ARG A 46 -39.38 -12.11 7.14
CA ARG A 46 -38.74 -13.24 7.85
C ARG A 46 -39.66 -13.79 8.94
N GLY A 47 -39.83 -15.11 8.95
CA GLY A 47 -40.70 -15.81 9.90
C GLY A 47 -42.19 -15.81 9.53
N TRP A 48 -42.61 -15.19 8.42
CA TRP A 48 -43.99 -15.24 7.94
C TRP A 48 -44.42 -16.69 7.67
N TRP A 49 -43.63 -17.46 6.91
CA TRP A 49 -43.90 -18.87 6.63
C TRP A 49 -43.94 -19.76 7.89
N ALA A 50 -43.13 -19.45 8.91
CA ALA A 50 -43.16 -20.17 10.19
C ALA A 50 -44.44 -19.86 10.99
N LYS A 51 -44.95 -18.62 10.91
CA LYS A 51 -46.23 -18.23 11.51
C LYS A 51 -47.42 -18.85 10.78
N THR A 52 -47.37 -18.91 9.44
CA THR A 52 -48.38 -19.60 8.60
C THR A 52 -48.43 -21.10 8.91
N ALA A 53 -47.27 -21.77 8.98
CA ALA A 53 -47.20 -23.19 9.32
C ALA A 53 -47.69 -23.51 10.75
N ALA A 54 -47.57 -22.54 11.67
CA ALA A 54 -48.10 -22.63 13.03
C ALA A 54 -49.57 -22.20 13.16
N GLY A 55 -50.31 -22.05 12.05
CA GLY A 55 -51.75 -21.74 12.03
C GLY A 55 -52.13 -20.31 12.46
N LYS A 56 -51.17 -19.38 12.54
CA LYS A 56 -51.44 -17.99 12.97
C LYS A 56 -51.98 -17.16 11.81
N ARG A 57 -52.94 -16.27 12.08
CA ARG A 57 -53.43 -15.28 11.10
C ARG A 57 -52.30 -14.29 10.77
N VAL A 58 -51.88 -14.26 9.51
CA VAL A 58 -50.84 -13.36 8.98
C VAL A 58 -51.43 -12.50 7.87
N LYS A 59 -50.98 -11.24 7.77
CA LYS A 59 -51.41 -10.31 6.71
C LYS A 59 -50.54 -10.51 5.47
N GLN A 60 -51.17 -10.57 4.30
CA GLN A 60 -50.52 -10.51 2.99
C GLN A 60 -50.60 -9.07 2.46
N GLU A 61 -49.48 -8.52 2.01
CA GLU A 61 -49.42 -7.18 1.42
C GLU A 61 -49.90 -7.23 -0.04
N PRO A 62 -50.88 -6.41 -0.46
CA PRO A 62 -51.40 -6.44 -1.82
C PRO A 62 -50.35 -5.94 -2.82
N LEU A 63 -50.40 -6.47 -4.04
CA LEU A 63 -49.49 -6.09 -5.12
C LEU A 63 -49.75 -4.63 -5.58
N PRO A 64 -48.76 -3.72 -5.53
CA PRO A 64 -48.93 -2.34 -5.98
C PRO A 64 -49.20 -2.24 -7.50
N PRO A 65 -49.90 -1.21 -8.00
CA PRO A 65 -50.10 -1.02 -9.44
C PRO A 65 -48.78 -0.73 -10.18
N LEU A 66 -48.71 -1.12 -11.46
CA LEU A 66 -47.55 -0.85 -12.33
C LEU A 66 -47.41 0.64 -12.63
N ALA A 67 -46.18 1.17 -12.61
CA ALA A 67 -45.89 2.51 -13.08
C ALA A 67 -45.89 2.56 -14.63
N ALA A 68 -46.23 3.72 -15.21
CA ALA A 68 -46.27 3.91 -16.67
C ALA A 68 -44.92 3.55 -17.31
N GLY A 69 -44.91 2.55 -18.20
CA GLY A 69 -43.72 2.10 -18.93
C GLY A 69 -43.00 0.85 -18.39
N GLN A 70 -43.48 0.22 -17.31
CA GLN A 70 -42.91 -1.04 -16.84
C GLN A 70 -43.50 -2.27 -17.56
N PRO A 71 -42.68 -3.20 -18.08
CA PRO A 71 -43.17 -4.42 -18.72
C PRO A 71 -43.83 -5.34 -17.67
N SER A 72 -45.01 -5.86 -17.99
CA SER A 72 -45.76 -6.84 -17.17
C SER A 72 -45.16 -8.25 -17.23
N LEU A 73 -44.29 -8.51 -18.23
CA LEU A 73 -43.59 -9.77 -18.44
C LEU A 73 -42.21 -9.73 -17.77
N ILE A 74 -41.93 -10.72 -16.93
CA ILE A 74 -40.66 -10.93 -16.25
C ILE A 74 -39.94 -12.08 -16.95
N THR A 75 -38.80 -11.79 -17.57
CA THR A 75 -37.91 -12.81 -18.14
C THR A 75 -36.92 -13.25 -17.08
N ILE A 76 -37.01 -14.51 -16.66
CA ILE A 76 -36.02 -15.14 -15.78
C ILE A 76 -35.04 -15.95 -16.63
N GLU A 77 -33.82 -15.44 -16.69
CA GLU A 77 -32.65 -16.21 -17.08
C GLU A 77 -32.23 -17.05 -15.87
N GLY A 78 -32.67 -18.31 -15.84
CA GLY A 78 -32.11 -19.29 -14.91
C GLY A 78 -30.61 -19.36 -15.10
N GLN A 79 -29.86 -19.64 -14.03
CA GLN A 79 -28.46 -20.00 -14.18
C GLN A 79 -28.42 -21.22 -15.10
N GLN A 80 -28.01 -21.03 -16.35
CA GLN A 80 -27.58 -22.15 -17.15
C GLN A 80 -26.46 -22.80 -16.35
N LYS A 81 -26.77 -23.95 -15.74
CA LYS A 81 -25.74 -24.89 -15.36
C LYS A 81 -25.10 -25.22 -16.69
N ALA A 82 -23.95 -24.61 -16.96
CA ALA A 82 -23.25 -24.77 -18.22
C ALA A 82 -23.16 -26.27 -18.49
N GLU A 83 -23.90 -26.75 -19.49
CA GLU A 83 -23.50 -27.99 -20.12
C GLU A 83 -22.10 -27.73 -20.68
N PRO A 84 -21.14 -28.65 -20.46
CA PRO A 84 -19.77 -28.44 -20.88
C PRO A 84 -19.71 -28.51 -22.40
N THR A 85 -19.94 -27.38 -23.05
CA THR A 85 -19.72 -27.20 -24.46
C THR A 85 -18.21 -27.25 -24.70
N ALA A 86 -17.78 -28.37 -25.29
CA ALA A 86 -16.56 -28.55 -26.06
C ALA A 86 -15.24 -27.97 -25.49
N ALA A 87 -14.45 -28.86 -24.88
CA ALA A 87 -13.00 -28.95 -25.07
C ALA A 87 -12.18 -27.63 -25.02
N LEU A 88 -12.51 -26.73 -24.10
CA LEU A 88 -11.48 -25.90 -23.48
C LEU A 88 -10.88 -26.77 -22.37
N GLU A 89 -9.59 -27.07 -22.51
CA GLU A 89 -8.79 -27.83 -21.54
C GLU A 89 -9.27 -27.50 -20.12
N ALA A 90 -9.84 -28.50 -19.44
CA ALA A 90 -10.08 -28.38 -18.00
C ALA A 90 -8.80 -27.81 -17.42
N PRO A 91 -8.84 -26.75 -16.56
CA PRO A 91 -7.60 -26.18 -16.02
C PRO A 91 -6.82 -27.35 -15.45
N SER A 92 -5.75 -27.74 -16.14
CA SER A 92 -5.00 -28.93 -15.80
C SER A 92 -4.53 -28.65 -14.39
N LEU A 93 -4.99 -29.48 -13.44
CA LEU A 93 -4.60 -29.30 -12.05
C LEU A 93 -3.07 -29.14 -12.04
N PRO A 94 -2.53 -28.15 -11.30
CA PRO A 94 -1.09 -28.01 -11.15
C PRO A 94 -0.49 -29.40 -10.90
N PRO A 95 0.61 -29.77 -11.57
CA PRO A 95 1.13 -31.14 -11.54
C PRO A 95 1.37 -31.63 -10.11
N GLU A 96 1.69 -30.72 -9.19
CA GLU A 96 1.86 -31.00 -7.77
C GLU A 96 0.54 -31.37 -7.08
N ILE A 97 -0.58 -30.74 -7.44
CA ILE A 97 -1.92 -31.11 -6.93
C ILE A 97 -2.40 -32.42 -7.56
N ALA A 98 -2.13 -32.62 -8.85
CA ALA A 98 -2.46 -33.88 -9.54
C ALA A 98 -1.72 -35.07 -8.90
N PHE A 99 -0.45 -34.88 -8.55
CA PHE A 99 0.37 -35.87 -7.85
C PHE A 99 -0.25 -36.27 -6.50
N GLU A 100 -0.72 -35.32 -5.69
CA GLU A 100 -1.34 -35.63 -4.39
C GLU A 100 -2.70 -36.32 -4.48
N ARG A 101 -3.40 -36.17 -5.60
CA ARG A 101 -4.70 -36.81 -5.85
C ARG A 101 -4.60 -38.25 -6.33
N ASP A 102 -3.44 -38.66 -6.80
CA ASP A 102 -3.19 -40.04 -7.19
C ASP A 102 -3.21 -40.93 -5.92
N PRO A 103 -4.10 -41.94 -5.84
CA PRO A 103 -4.17 -42.86 -4.72
C PRO A 103 -2.84 -43.55 -4.39
N VAL A 104 -1.94 -43.71 -5.36
CA VAL A 104 -0.61 -44.29 -5.16
C VAL A 104 0.27 -43.42 -4.26
N ASN A 105 0.01 -42.12 -4.21
CA ASN A 105 0.76 -41.14 -3.41
C ASN A 105 0.08 -40.82 -2.06
N PHE A 106 -0.99 -41.54 -1.70
CA PHE A 106 -1.68 -41.31 -0.45
C PHE A 106 -0.80 -41.65 0.75
N ILE A 107 -0.78 -40.76 1.73
CA ILE A 107 -0.02 -40.94 2.95
C ILE A 107 -0.79 -41.90 3.84
N VAL A 108 -0.22 -43.08 4.07
CA VAL A 108 -0.76 -44.07 5.00
C VAL A 108 -0.09 -43.89 6.35
N VAL A 109 -0.88 -43.61 7.38
CA VAL A 109 -0.40 -43.45 8.76
C VAL A 109 -0.49 -44.78 9.49
N ASP A 110 0.66 -45.38 9.81
CA ASP A 110 0.71 -46.52 10.73
C ASP A 110 0.67 -46.03 12.19
N GLN A 111 -0.44 -46.34 12.88
CA GLN A 111 -0.66 -45.98 14.28
C GLN A 111 0.21 -46.76 15.28
N ASN A 112 1.07 -47.66 14.83
CA ASN A 112 2.04 -48.37 15.66
C ASN A 112 3.49 -48.11 15.23
N ALA A 113 3.71 -47.21 14.26
CA ALA A 113 5.04 -46.88 13.77
C ALA A 113 5.93 -46.29 14.87
N ARG A 114 7.20 -46.68 14.87
CA ARG A 114 8.23 -46.07 15.71
C ARG A 114 8.47 -44.63 15.26
N LEU A 115 8.63 -43.73 16.22
CA LEU A 115 9.05 -42.36 15.92
C LEU A 115 10.51 -42.38 15.46
N THR A 116 10.78 -41.87 14.26
CA THR A 116 12.08 -41.82 13.59
C THR A 116 12.54 -40.38 13.40
N HIS A 117 11.61 -39.46 13.09
CA HIS A 117 11.89 -38.05 12.81
C HIS A 117 12.32 -37.29 14.07
N SER A 118 13.46 -36.58 14.02
CA SER A 118 14.06 -35.87 15.17
C SER A 118 13.09 -34.86 15.81
N LEU A 119 12.55 -33.92 15.03
CA LEU A 119 11.59 -32.91 15.51
C LEU A 119 10.36 -33.51 16.24
N ILE A 120 9.90 -34.67 15.80
CA ILE A 120 8.74 -35.36 16.40
C ILE A 120 9.14 -36.16 17.64
N LYS A 121 10.32 -36.79 17.65
CA LYS A 121 10.86 -37.45 18.84
C LYS A 121 11.02 -36.47 19.99
N ASP A 122 11.63 -35.32 19.72
CA ASP A 122 11.87 -34.28 20.71
C ASP A 122 10.54 -33.71 21.22
N ALA A 123 9.62 -33.37 20.30
CA ALA A 123 8.27 -32.95 20.65
C ALA A 123 7.52 -33.99 21.49
N SER A 124 7.59 -35.28 21.14
CA SER A 124 6.92 -36.34 21.88
C SER A 124 7.49 -36.51 23.29
N LYS A 125 8.81 -36.34 23.47
CA LYS A 125 9.47 -36.45 24.78
C LYS A 125 9.03 -35.30 25.69
N GLU A 126 9.06 -34.07 25.16
CA GLU A 126 8.66 -32.86 25.88
C GLU A 126 7.17 -32.86 26.25
N LEU A 127 6.28 -33.30 25.34
CA LEU A 127 4.84 -33.37 25.64
C LEU A 127 4.51 -34.39 26.75
N ARG A 128 5.29 -35.46 26.90
CA ARG A 128 5.05 -36.48 27.94
C ARG A 128 5.52 -36.04 29.33
N SER A 129 6.64 -35.32 29.39
CA SER A 129 7.24 -34.87 30.66
C SER A 129 6.46 -33.71 31.30
N ARG A 130 5.84 -32.85 30.49
CA ARG A 130 5.21 -31.62 30.98
C ARG A 130 3.86 -31.86 31.67
N PRO A 131 3.49 -31.02 32.66
CA PRO A 131 2.13 -31.00 33.19
C PRO A 131 1.15 -30.44 32.15
N ALA A 132 -0.09 -30.94 32.20
CA ALA A 132 -1.17 -30.38 31.39
C ALA A 132 -1.65 -29.05 32.02
N ASP A 133 -2.18 -28.16 31.19
CA ASP A 133 -2.83 -26.94 31.65
C ASP A 133 -4.20 -27.23 32.30
N ARG A 134 -4.89 -26.16 32.73
CA ARG A 134 -6.23 -26.25 33.35
C ARG A 134 -7.29 -26.94 32.48
N ASP A 135 -7.08 -26.95 31.16
CA ASP A 135 -7.99 -27.51 30.16
C ASP A 135 -7.54 -28.93 29.75
N GLY A 136 -6.52 -29.51 30.40
CA GLY A 136 -6.00 -30.85 30.13
C GLY A 136 -5.13 -30.95 28.88
N ILE A 137 -4.65 -29.81 28.35
CA ILE A 137 -3.82 -29.73 27.14
C ILE A 137 -2.35 -29.55 27.52
N VAL A 138 -1.47 -30.23 26.79
CA VAL A 138 -0.01 -30.03 26.83
C VAL A 138 0.44 -29.36 25.53
N HIS A 139 1.41 -28.47 25.62
CA HIS A 139 2.00 -27.79 24.48
C HIS A 139 3.52 -27.98 24.45
N THR A 140 4.07 -28.02 23.24
CA THR A 140 5.53 -28.10 23.03
C THR A 140 6.23 -26.77 23.34
N PRO A 141 7.48 -26.80 23.82
CA PRO A 141 8.30 -25.61 24.05
C PRO A 141 8.91 -25.06 22.74
N ALA A 142 9.56 -23.89 22.84
CA ALA A 142 10.29 -23.31 21.72
C ALA A 142 11.39 -24.26 21.22
N GLY A 143 11.51 -24.43 19.90
CA GLY A 143 12.48 -25.32 19.25
C GLY A 143 11.92 -26.71 18.87
N CYS A 144 10.71 -27.07 19.30
CA CYS A 144 10.02 -28.29 18.90
C CYS A 144 8.90 -28.03 17.87
N ALA A 145 8.34 -29.09 17.29
CA ALA A 145 7.17 -28.97 16.42
C ALA A 145 5.97 -28.35 17.17
N ASP A 146 5.22 -27.41 16.58
CA ASP A 146 4.09 -26.69 17.21
C ASP A 146 2.88 -27.63 17.37
N VAL A 147 2.75 -28.23 18.57
CA VAL A 147 1.71 -29.22 18.87
C VAL A 147 1.04 -28.88 20.20
N ARG A 148 -0.30 -28.93 20.22
CA ARG A 148 -1.12 -28.71 21.42
C ARG A 148 -2.20 -29.78 21.53
N VAL A 149 -1.97 -30.76 22.39
CA VAL A 149 -2.84 -31.94 22.52
C VAL A 149 -2.91 -32.41 23.98
N SER A 150 -3.93 -33.16 24.33
CA SER A 150 -4.01 -33.84 25.63
C SER A 150 -3.01 -34.99 25.72
N LYS A 151 -2.71 -35.43 26.96
CA LYS A 151 -1.79 -36.57 27.19
C LYS A 151 -2.24 -37.85 26.49
N ALA A 152 -3.56 -38.08 26.39
CA ALA A 152 -4.12 -39.24 25.71
C ALA A 152 -3.88 -39.20 24.19
N SER A 153 -3.90 -38.02 23.59
CA SER A 153 -3.77 -37.82 22.14
C SER A 153 -2.33 -37.72 21.63
N ILE A 154 -1.33 -37.71 22.53
CA ILE A 154 0.09 -37.58 22.14
C ILE A 154 0.50 -38.65 21.13
N GLY A 155 0.19 -39.92 21.38
CA GLY A 155 0.62 -41.03 20.51
C GLY A 155 0.12 -40.85 19.06
N ARG A 156 -1.19 -40.68 18.91
CA ARG A 156 -1.85 -40.45 17.62
C ARG A 156 -1.34 -39.18 16.93
N ALA A 157 -1.21 -38.09 17.67
CA ALA A 157 -0.75 -36.81 17.13
C ALA A 157 0.68 -36.90 16.56
N MET A 158 1.60 -37.56 17.27
CA MET A 158 2.98 -37.71 16.82
C MET A 158 3.09 -38.59 15.58
N GLN A 159 2.28 -39.64 15.47
CA GLN A 159 2.31 -40.52 14.29
C GLN A 159 1.77 -39.83 13.05
N ILE A 160 0.64 -39.12 13.18
CA ILE A 160 0.07 -38.34 12.08
C ILE A 160 1.07 -37.28 11.61
N PHE A 161 1.67 -36.53 12.56
CA PHE A 161 2.61 -35.48 12.20
C PHE A 161 3.90 -36.04 11.60
N GLN A 162 4.44 -37.15 12.14
CA GLN A 162 5.59 -37.82 11.54
C GLN A 162 5.32 -38.29 10.12
N ALA A 163 4.18 -38.93 9.87
CA ALA A 163 3.84 -39.41 8.52
C ALA A 163 3.75 -38.24 7.53
N LEU A 164 3.17 -37.12 7.96
CA LEU A 164 3.14 -35.89 7.16
C LEU A 164 4.55 -35.37 6.87
N LEU A 165 5.41 -35.23 7.89
CA LEU A 165 6.76 -34.69 7.73
C LEU A 165 7.63 -35.56 6.83
N LEU A 166 7.69 -36.87 7.08
CA LEU A 166 8.46 -37.80 6.25
C LEU A 166 8.00 -37.81 4.80
N ALA A 167 6.68 -37.71 4.59
CA ALA A 167 6.13 -37.70 3.25
C ALA A 167 6.39 -36.35 2.54
N LEU A 168 6.45 -35.22 3.27
CA LEU A 168 6.86 -33.93 2.71
C LEU A 168 8.36 -33.92 2.36
N GLU A 169 9.22 -34.50 3.19
CA GLU A 169 10.66 -34.64 2.90
C GLU A 169 10.90 -35.50 1.66
N LYS A 170 10.18 -36.63 1.53
CA LYS A 170 10.26 -37.50 0.34
C LYS A 170 9.87 -36.76 -0.94
N ARG A 171 9.00 -35.75 -0.84
CA ARG A 171 8.55 -34.90 -1.95
C ARG A 171 9.45 -33.67 -2.17
N GLY A 172 10.56 -33.55 -1.44
CA GLY A 172 11.53 -32.46 -1.61
C GLY A 172 11.14 -31.14 -0.93
N HIS A 173 10.13 -31.14 -0.06
CA HIS A 173 9.78 -29.96 0.73
C HIS A 173 10.65 -29.86 1.98
N THR A 174 11.00 -28.64 2.38
CA THR A 174 11.81 -28.38 3.56
C THR A 174 10.96 -27.94 4.73
N MET A 175 11.44 -28.22 5.94
CA MET A 175 10.79 -27.80 7.18
C MET A 175 11.80 -27.17 8.11
N SER A 176 11.35 -26.18 8.86
CA SER A 176 12.15 -25.50 9.87
C SER A 176 11.30 -25.22 11.11
N VAL A 177 11.97 -25.11 12.25
CA VAL A 177 11.35 -24.65 13.49
C VAL A 177 12.03 -23.37 13.90
N LYS A 178 11.26 -22.30 14.06
CA LYS A 178 11.75 -21.00 14.51
C LYS A 178 10.81 -20.47 15.59
N ASP A 179 11.37 -20.04 16.72
CA ASP A 179 10.62 -19.47 17.86
C ASP A 179 9.45 -20.35 18.35
N GLY A 180 9.61 -21.69 18.29
CA GLY A 180 8.56 -22.64 18.68
C GLY A 180 7.40 -22.76 17.70
N LYS A 181 7.55 -22.22 16.49
CA LYS A 181 6.60 -22.36 15.38
C LYS A 181 7.21 -23.29 14.32
N THR A 182 6.42 -24.23 13.81
CA THR A 182 6.83 -25.08 12.69
C THR A 182 6.48 -24.40 11.38
N PHE A 183 7.45 -24.32 10.48
CA PHE A 183 7.30 -23.84 9.12
C PHE A 183 7.56 -24.97 8.13
N ILE A 184 6.66 -25.11 7.16
CA ILE A 184 6.80 -26.03 6.04
C ILE A 184 6.90 -25.17 4.78
N THR A 185 7.99 -25.29 4.04
CA THR A 185 8.22 -24.54 2.81
C THR A 185 7.78 -25.36 1.61
N VAL A 186 6.73 -24.91 0.94
CA VAL A 186 6.15 -25.55 -0.25
C VAL A 186 6.26 -24.58 -1.42
N LEU A 187 6.87 -25.02 -2.54
CA LEU A 187 7.12 -24.18 -3.73
C LEU A 187 7.84 -22.85 -3.41
N GLY A 188 8.71 -22.84 -2.39
CA GLY A 188 9.44 -21.65 -1.94
C GLY A 188 8.69 -20.76 -0.95
N GLU A 189 7.42 -21.06 -0.64
CA GLU A 189 6.62 -20.30 0.31
C GLU A 189 6.58 -20.98 1.69
N PRO A 190 7.03 -20.30 2.77
CA PRO A 190 6.98 -20.85 4.12
C PRO A 190 5.57 -20.71 4.73
N PHE A 191 4.98 -21.83 5.14
CA PHE A 191 3.70 -21.86 5.84
C PHE A 191 3.88 -22.28 7.29
N ARG A 192 3.30 -21.52 8.22
CA ARG A 192 3.24 -21.92 9.62
C ARG A 192 2.22 -23.04 9.77
N VAL A 193 2.64 -24.17 10.32
CA VAL A 193 1.79 -25.33 10.58
C VAL A 193 1.76 -25.64 12.07
N SER A 194 0.57 -25.92 12.61
CA SER A 194 0.38 -26.32 14.00
C SER A 194 -0.66 -27.42 14.10
N LEU A 195 -0.39 -28.43 14.92
CA LEU A 195 -1.32 -29.52 15.20
C LEU A 195 -2.01 -29.26 16.54
N LYS A 196 -3.34 -29.14 16.53
CA LYS A 196 -4.13 -28.83 17.73
C LYS A 196 -5.28 -29.80 17.94
N GLU A 197 -5.49 -30.19 19.18
CA GLU A 197 -6.71 -30.86 19.62
C GLU A 197 -7.80 -29.82 19.91
N HIS A 198 -9.02 -30.09 19.47
CA HIS A 198 -10.17 -29.26 19.83
C HIS A 198 -10.60 -29.56 21.27
N SER A 199 -10.94 -28.51 22.00
CA SER A 199 -11.60 -28.65 23.31
C SER A 199 -13.10 -28.52 23.13
N ARG A 200 -13.86 -29.39 23.78
CA ARG A 200 -15.32 -29.30 23.90
C ARG A 200 -15.67 -28.70 25.24
N GLN A 201 -16.60 -27.75 25.21
CA GLN A 201 -17.15 -27.14 26.41
C GLN A 201 -18.16 -28.11 27.03
N THR A 202 -17.96 -28.42 28.31
CA THR A 202 -18.81 -29.28 29.12
C THR A 202 -19.26 -28.52 30.35
N VAL A 203 -20.42 -28.87 30.90
CA VAL A 203 -20.90 -28.27 32.15
C VAL A 203 -20.43 -29.16 33.29
N ARG A 204 -19.68 -28.59 34.24
CA ARG A 204 -19.36 -29.27 35.49
C ARG A 204 -20.44 -29.04 36.52
N GLU A 205 -20.55 -29.96 37.46
CA GLU A 205 -21.36 -29.75 38.66
C GLU A 205 -20.76 -28.59 39.49
N LEU A 206 -21.64 -27.72 39.96
CA LEU A 206 -21.26 -26.60 40.83
C LEU A 206 -21.06 -27.12 42.25
N THR A 207 -20.08 -26.57 42.96
CA THR A 207 -19.90 -26.90 44.38
C THR A 207 -21.03 -26.30 45.23
N GLU A 208 -21.24 -26.79 46.44
CA GLU A 208 -22.25 -26.23 47.36
C GLU A 208 -22.03 -24.74 47.65
N ASP A 209 -20.79 -24.29 47.72
CA ASP A 209 -20.45 -22.88 47.89
C ASP A 209 -20.72 -22.06 46.63
N GLU A 210 -20.50 -22.62 45.45
CA GLU A 210 -20.87 -21.98 44.18
C GLU A 210 -22.40 -21.91 44.01
N HIS A 211 -23.13 -22.94 44.43
CA HIS A 211 -24.58 -22.90 44.54
C HIS A 211 -25.04 -21.80 45.51
N ARG A 212 -24.35 -21.63 46.65
CA ARG A 212 -24.60 -20.53 47.62
C ARG A 212 -24.34 -19.15 47.00
N GLN A 213 -23.23 -18.97 46.28
CA GLN A 213 -22.91 -17.72 45.58
C GLN A 213 -23.97 -17.38 44.53
N ARG A 214 -24.43 -18.39 43.78
CA ARG A 214 -25.49 -18.23 42.78
C ARG A 214 -26.83 -17.82 43.42
N ARG A 215 -27.15 -18.37 44.61
CA ARG A 215 -28.31 -17.94 45.43
C ARG A 215 -28.19 -16.49 45.91
N GLN A 216 -26.97 -15.98 46.10
CA GLN A 216 -26.68 -14.58 46.47
C GLN A 216 -26.60 -13.63 45.26
N GLY A 217 -26.95 -14.09 44.06
CA GLY A 217 -26.94 -13.27 42.83
C GLY A 217 -25.57 -13.12 42.15
N MET A 218 -24.54 -13.84 42.60
CA MET A 218 -23.24 -13.85 41.91
C MET A 218 -23.26 -14.73 40.65
N THR A 219 -22.53 -14.28 39.62
CA THR A 219 -22.37 -15.05 38.38
C THR A 219 -21.31 -16.13 38.56
N VAL A 220 -21.73 -17.40 38.49
CA VAL A 220 -20.83 -18.56 38.48
C VAL A 220 -20.85 -19.18 37.09
N ASN A 221 -19.66 -19.40 36.51
CA ASN A 221 -19.51 -20.04 35.21
C ASN A 221 -19.27 -21.55 35.39
N PRO A 222 -20.26 -22.43 35.09
CA PRO A 222 -20.11 -23.88 35.23
C PRO A 222 -19.39 -24.53 34.03
N TYR A 223 -19.00 -23.76 33.03
CA TYR A 223 -18.44 -24.31 31.80
C TYR A 223 -16.94 -24.60 31.95
N VAL A 224 -16.56 -25.84 31.64
CA VAL A 224 -15.17 -26.30 31.60
C VAL A 224 -14.85 -26.87 30.23
N LEU A 225 -13.69 -26.50 29.69
CA LEU A 225 -13.17 -27.05 28.46
C LEU A 225 -12.50 -28.40 28.75
N LYS A 226 -12.88 -29.43 27.99
CA LYS A 226 -12.24 -30.74 28.03
C LYS A 226 -11.71 -31.12 26.64
N PRO A 227 -10.55 -31.80 26.56
CA PRO A 227 -10.02 -32.27 25.29
C PRO A 227 -10.99 -33.27 24.64
N SER A 228 -11.25 -33.12 23.34
CA SER A 228 -12.25 -33.94 22.63
C SER A 228 -11.69 -35.17 21.91
N GLY A 229 -10.36 -35.28 21.80
CA GLY A 229 -9.68 -36.24 20.93
C GLY A 229 -9.66 -35.84 19.44
N GLU A 230 -10.33 -34.75 19.06
CA GLU A 230 -10.43 -34.31 17.65
C GLU A 230 -9.23 -33.44 17.27
N LEU A 231 -8.32 -34.01 16.50
CA LEU A 231 -7.10 -33.37 16.04
C LEU A 231 -7.35 -32.55 14.77
N ALA A 232 -6.59 -31.47 14.62
CA ALA A 232 -6.62 -30.63 13.45
C ALA A 232 -5.30 -29.95 13.16
N PHE A 233 -4.91 -29.98 11.89
CA PHE A 233 -3.88 -29.10 11.39
C PHE A 233 -4.46 -27.71 11.12
N ARG A 234 -3.69 -26.72 11.50
CA ARG A 234 -3.92 -25.33 11.13
C ARG A 234 -2.76 -24.82 10.29
N ILE A 235 -3.09 -24.05 9.26
CA ILE A 235 -2.15 -23.39 8.37
C ILE A 235 -2.32 -21.89 8.55
N GLY A 236 -1.22 -21.20 8.72
CA GLY A 236 -1.20 -19.78 8.96
C GLY A 236 0.02 -19.11 8.37
N ASP A 237 -0.01 -17.79 8.48
CA ASP A 237 1.18 -16.96 8.39
C ASP A 237 1.74 -16.73 9.82
N GLU A 238 2.64 -15.77 9.95
CA GLU A 238 3.27 -15.45 11.23
C GLU A 238 2.27 -14.96 12.31
N TYR A 239 1.17 -14.34 11.89
CA TYR A 239 0.23 -13.57 12.71
C TYR A 239 -1.20 -14.17 12.76
N SER A 240 -1.59 -14.96 11.77
CA SER A 240 -2.93 -15.50 11.58
C SER A 240 -2.87 -17.00 11.30
N MET A 241 -3.78 -17.76 11.89
CA MET A 241 -3.83 -19.21 11.79
C MET A 241 -5.24 -19.66 11.42
N THR A 242 -5.37 -20.25 10.24
CA THR A 242 -6.66 -20.74 9.73
C THR A 242 -6.76 -22.26 9.88
N LYS A 243 -7.96 -22.76 10.17
CA LYS A 243 -8.21 -24.20 10.20
C LYS A 243 -8.05 -24.75 8.78
N ALA A 244 -7.20 -25.76 8.60
CA ALA A 244 -6.95 -26.36 7.29
C ALA A 244 -7.68 -27.69 7.16
N THR A 245 -7.32 -28.66 8.01
CA THR A 245 -7.86 -30.02 7.95
C THR A 245 -8.01 -30.56 9.36
N ALA A 246 -9.09 -31.28 9.63
CA ALA A 246 -9.43 -31.73 10.98
C ALA A 246 -10.17 -33.06 10.96
N ASP A 247 -10.16 -33.73 12.11
CA ASP A 247 -11.10 -34.82 12.39
C ASP A 247 -12.54 -34.36 12.16
N GLY A 248 -13.27 -35.19 11.43
CA GLY A 248 -14.70 -35.03 11.19
C GLY A 248 -15.47 -36.29 11.55
N LYS A 249 -16.80 -36.19 11.52
CA LYS A 249 -17.70 -37.32 11.82
C LYS A 249 -17.54 -38.51 10.86
N LYS A 250 -17.07 -38.26 9.63
CA LYS A 250 -17.00 -39.24 8.54
C LYS A 250 -15.57 -39.60 8.10
N ARG A 251 -14.59 -38.74 8.40
CA ARG A 251 -13.20 -38.93 7.96
C ARG A 251 -12.27 -38.44 9.07
N ARG A 252 -11.23 -39.22 9.35
CA ARG A 252 -10.21 -38.85 10.33
C ARG A 252 -9.10 -38.01 9.69
N LEU A 253 -8.29 -37.37 10.54
CA LEU A 253 -7.19 -36.52 10.12
C LEU A 253 -6.12 -37.31 9.34
N GLU A 254 -5.81 -38.53 9.77
CA GLU A 254 -4.88 -39.44 9.08
C GLU A 254 -5.27 -39.72 7.63
N ASP A 255 -6.56 -39.81 7.32
CA ASP A 255 -7.06 -40.08 5.97
C ASP A 255 -7.14 -38.81 5.09
N SER A 256 -6.76 -37.65 5.65
CA SER A 256 -6.92 -36.34 5.01
C SER A 256 -5.60 -35.61 4.80
N LEU A 257 -4.46 -36.28 4.95
CA LEU A 257 -3.14 -35.65 4.85
C LEU A 257 -2.82 -35.12 3.44
N ASN A 258 -3.18 -35.85 2.39
CA ASN A 258 -2.99 -35.36 1.02
C ASN A 258 -3.87 -34.13 0.73
N VAL A 259 -5.10 -34.08 1.26
CA VAL A 259 -5.96 -32.88 1.18
C VAL A 259 -5.30 -31.69 1.88
N PHE A 260 -4.60 -31.94 2.99
CA PHE A 260 -3.83 -30.91 3.67
C PHE A 260 -2.66 -30.39 2.81
N ILE A 261 -1.93 -31.29 2.12
CA ILE A 261 -0.84 -30.91 1.20
C ILE A 261 -1.38 -30.15 -0.02
N GLU A 262 -2.48 -30.60 -0.62
CA GLU A 262 -3.16 -29.88 -1.72
C GLU A 262 -3.50 -28.43 -1.30
N ASN A 263 -4.00 -28.25 -0.08
CA ASN A 263 -4.30 -26.93 0.46
C ASN A 263 -3.04 -26.07 0.65
N LEU A 264 -1.90 -26.65 1.04
CA LEU A 264 -0.62 -25.95 1.12
C LEU A 264 -0.14 -25.52 -0.27
N ILE A 265 -0.16 -26.42 -1.24
CA ILE A 265 0.23 -26.14 -2.63
C ILE A 265 -0.65 -25.04 -3.24
N GLY A 266 -1.97 -25.15 -3.09
CA GLY A 266 -2.92 -24.14 -3.58
C GLY A 266 -2.70 -22.77 -2.94
N ARG A 267 -2.34 -22.72 -1.65
CA ARG A 267 -1.96 -21.46 -0.97
C ARG A 267 -0.65 -20.89 -1.51
N ALA A 268 0.36 -21.74 -1.77
CA ALA A 268 1.64 -21.31 -2.33
C ALA A 268 1.49 -20.66 -3.70
N LEU A 269 0.70 -21.28 -4.58
CA LEU A 269 0.43 -20.76 -5.92
C LEU A 269 -0.30 -19.41 -5.88
N ASN A 270 -1.31 -19.29 -5.02
CA ASN A 270 -2.04 -18.04 -4.84
C ASN A 270 -1.16 -16.92 -4.26
N GLU A 271 -0.29 -17.21 -3.30
CA GLU A 271 0.58 -16.19 -2.71
C GLU A 271 1.64 -15.71 -3.70
N LYS A 272 2.19 -16.62 -4.51
CA LYS A 272 3.11 -16.27 -5.60
C LYS A 272 2.44 -15.35 -6.64
N ALA A 273 1.20 -15.64 -7.02
CA ALA A 273 0.43 -14.80 -7.94
C ALA A 273 0.17 -13.40 -7.35
N ARG A 274 -0.24 -13.33 -6.08
CA ARG A 274 -0.47 -12.05 -5.38
C ARG A 274 0.79 -11.22 -5.23
N ARG A 275 1.94 -11.84 -4.98
CA ARG A 275 3.22 -11.12 -4.90
C ARG A 275 3.59 -10.49 -6.24
N ALA A 276 3.46 -11.24 -7.33
CA ALA A 276 3.73 -10.73 -8.67
C ALA A 276 2.78 -9.58 -9.07
N GLU A 277 1.51 -9.65 -8.66
CA GLU A 277 0.55 -8.56 -8.89
C GLU A 277 0.91 -7.30 -8.11
N ARG A 278 1.22 -7.43 -6.80
CA ARG A 278 1.68 -6.30 -5.97
C ARG A 278 2.94 -5.64 -6.53
N GLU A 279 3.92 -6.42 -6.97
CA GLU A 279 5.15 -5.90 -7.57
C GLU A 279 4.86 -5.07 -8.83
N ARG A 280 3.94 -5.52 -9.69
CA ARG A 280 3.50 -4.77 -10.87
C ARG A 280 2.78 -3.48 -10.50
N GLU A 281 1.84 -3.54 -9.57
CA GLU A 281 1.11 -2.36 -9.08
C GLU A 281 2.05 -1.33 -8.44
N GLU A 282 3.04 -1.77 -7.66
CA GLU A 282 4.05 -0.90 -7.08
C GLU A 282 4.94 -0.24 -8.14
N GLU A 283 5.33 -0.99 -9.17
CA GLU A 283 6.11 -0.46 -10.28
C GLU A 283 5.30 0.57 -11.09
N GLU A 284 4.02 0.29 -11.36
CA GLU A 284 3.10 1.21 -12.03
C GLU A 284 2.87 2.47 -11.21
N ARG A 285 2.63 2.34 -9.89
CA ARG A 285 2.49 3.47 -8.97
C ARG A 285 3.75 4.33 -8.96
N ARG A 286 4.94 3.71 -8.93
CA ARG A 286 6.22 4.43 -8.97
C ARG A 286 6.39 5.21 -10.28
N LYS A 287 6.06 4.60 -11.42
CA LYS A 287 6.11 5.26 -12.74
C LYS A 287 5.10 6.41 -12.83
N ALA A 288 3.89 6.22 -12.32
CA ALA A 288 2.85 7.26 -12.31
C ALA A 288 3.22 8.44 -11.41
N GLU A 289 3.77 8.19 -10.23
CA GLU A 289 4.26 9.25 -9.33
C GLU A 289 5.40 10.05 -9.96
N GLN A 290 6.32 9.37 -10.66
CA GLN A 290 7.40 10.04 -11.38
C GLN A 290 6.86 10.94 -12.50
N ARG A 291 5.91 10.45 -13.32
CA ARG A 291 5.27 11.26 -14.37
C ARG A 291 4.57 12.49 -13.79
N ARG A 292 3.82 12.33 -12.69
CA ARG A 292 3.14 13.45 -12.03
C ARG A 292 4.12 14.54 -11.58
N LYS A 293 5.26 14.15 -10.98
CA LYS A 293 6.30 15.10 -10.56
C LYS A 293 6.94 15.82 -11.76
N GLU A 294 7.13 15.12 -12.88
CA GLU A 294 7.66 15.70 -14.11
C GLU A 294 6.68 16.71 -14.73
N GLU A 295 5.38 16.38 -14.77
CA GLU A 295 4.30 17.26 -15.24
C GLU A 295 4.14 18.51 -14.37
N GLU A 296 4.05 18.35 -13.04
CA GLU A 296 3.95 19.46 -12.09
C GLU A 296 5.14 20.44 -12.25
N ASN A 297 6.34 19.92 -12.48
CA ASN A 297 7.52 20.74 -12.72
C ASN A 297 7.52 21.44 -14.08
N TRP A 298 7.08 20.75 -15.12
CA TRP A 298 6.94 21.33 -16.45
C TRP A 298 5.99 22.54 -16.41
N GLU A 299 4.84 22.38 -15.76
CA GLU A 299 3.88 23.47 -15.57
C GLU A 299 4.48 24.63 -14.78
N ARG A 300 5.16 24.35 -13.65
CA ARG A 300 5.88 25.38 -12.88
C ARG A 300 6.91 26.13 -13.72
N HIS A 301 7.67 25.41 -14.55
CA HIS A 301 8.67 26.01 -15.44
C HIS A 301 8.04 26.92 -16.49
N GLU A 302 6.94 26.50 -17.11
CA GLU A 302 6.22 27.31 -18.11
C GLU A 302 5.57 28.55 -17.49
N ILE A 303 5.01 28.44 -16.28
CA ILE A 303 4.48 29.59 -15.54
C ILE A 303 5.61 30.58 -15.20
N ALA A 304 6.75 30.09 -14.71
CA ALA A 304 7.90 30.93 -14.37
C ALA A 304 8.44 31.69 -15.60
N LYS A 305 8.50 31.03 -16.77
CA LYS A 305 8.89 31.69 -18.03
C LYS A 305 8.01 32.89 -18.36
N ARG A 306 6.69 32.70 -18.31
CA ARG A 306 5.70 33.75 -18.62
C ARG A 306 5.81 34.90 -17.65
N GLN A 307 5.78 34.60 -16.35
CA GLN A 307 5.90 35.61 -15.29
C GLN A 307 7.19 36.43 -15.42
N ARG A 308 8.32 35.76 -15.71
CA ARG A 308 9.58 36.48 -15.89
C ARG A 308 9.56 37.40 -17.10
N PHE A 309 9.01 36.92 -18.22
CA PHE A 309 8.89 37.74 -19.42
C PHE A 309 8.03 38.98 -19.16
N ASP A 310 6.88 38.82 -18.52
CA ASP A 310 5.98 39.93 -18.18
C ASP A 310 6.66 40.96 -17.25
N GLN A 311 7.43 40.51 -16.25
CA GLN A 311 8.23 41.41 -15.40
C GLN A 311 9.27 42.20 -16.20
N LEU A 312 9.95 41.58 -17.17
CA LEU A 312 10.94 42.27 -18.00
C LEU A 312 10.28 43.34 -18.89
N VAL A 313 9.07 43.05 -19.41
CA VAL A 313 8.26 44.03 -20.14
C VAL A 313 7.89 45.20 -19.25
N GLU A 314 7.45 44.93 -18.01
CA GLU A 314 7.11 45.98 -17.05
C GLU A 314 8.32 46.88 -16.73
N TYR A 315 9.48 46.30 -16.41
CA TYR A 315 10.70 47.07 -16.14
C TYR A 315 11.15 47.90 -17.33
N TRP A 316 11.01 47.36 -18.54
CA TRP A 316 11.32 48.10 -19.75
C TRP A 316 10.39 49.30 -19.92
N LEU A 317 9.07 49.11 -19.74
CA LEU A 317 8.08 50.18 -19.83
C LEU A 317 8.32 51.28 -18.78
N GLN A 318 8.63 50.90 -17.54
CA GLN A 318 8.99 51.84 -16.48
C GLN A 318 10.22 52.66 -16.88
N ASN A 319 11.24 52.04 -17.48
CA ASN A 319 12.44 52.74 -17.90
C ASN A 319 12.18 53.71 -19.07
N GLU A 320 11.33 53.32 -20.02
CA GLU A 320 10.91 54.19 -21.12
C GLU A 320 10.11 55.40 -20.60
N ASN A 321 9.24 55.19 -19.60
CA ASN A 321 8.54 56.30 -18.94
C ASN A 321 9.51 57.26 -18.22
N ARG A 322 10.58 56.75 -17.58
CA ARG A 322 11.62 57.60 -16.99
C ARG A 322 12.34 58.45 -18.03
N ARG A 323 12.66 57.89 -19.20
CA ARG A 323 13.25 58.64 -20.32
C ARG A 323 12.35 59.76 -20.81
N ARG A 324 11.07 59.45 -21.03
CA ARG A 324 10.07 60.44 -21.46
C ARG A 324 9.90 61.56 -20.43
N PHE A 325 9.85 61.20 -19.14
CA PHE A 325 9.76 62.18 -18.07
C PHE A 325 11.00 63.08 -18.03
N LEU A 326 12.20 62.52 -18.13
CA LEU A 326 13.44 63.30 -18.13
C LEU A 326 13.53 64.24 -19.34
N ALA A 327 13.08 63.80 -20.51
CA ALA A 327 12.99 64.66 -21.70
C ALA A 327 12.02 65.83 -21.50
N ALA A 328 10.81 65.55 -21.00
CA ALA A 328 9.82 66.58 -20.69
C ALA A 328 10.31 67.55 -19.60
N LEU A 329 11.06 67.05 -18.61
CA LEU A 329 11.66 67.86 -17.55
C LEU A 329 12.74 68.79 -18.11
N ARG A 330 13.61 68.31 -19.01
CA ARG A 330 14.60 69.15 -19.70
C ARG A 330 13.94 70.25 -20.53
N GLU A 331 12.86 69.93 -21.24
CA GLU A 331 12.08 70.91 -22.01
C GLU A 331 11.45 71.98 -21.11
N ALA A 332 10.90 71.60 -19.96
CA ALA A 332 10.29 72.53 -19.02
C ALA A 332 11.29 73.45 -18.29
N ILE A 333 12.52 72.98 -18.05
CA ILE A 333 13.56 73.74 -17.32
C ILE A 333 14.32 74.70 -18.24
N GLY A 334 14.52 74.36 -19.53
CA GLY A 334 15.27 75.19 -20.48
C GLY A 334 16.80 75.10 -20.30
N GLU A 335 17.53 76.18 -20.59
CA GLU A 335 18.99 76.21 -20.45
C GLU A 335 19.42 76.22 -18.98
N VAL A 336 20.24 75.24 -18.60
CA VAL A 336 20.78 75.09 -17.25
C VAL A 336 22.29 75.31 -17.29
N PRO A 337 22.86 76.13 -16.39
CA PRO A 337 24.31 76.27 -16.28
C PRO A 337 24.99 74.91 -16.01
N PRO A 338 26.06 74.57 -16.74
CA PRO A 338 26.66 73.23 -16.71
C PRO A 338 27.29 72.84 -15.36
N GLU A 339 27.67 73.81 -14.53
CA GLU A 339 28.23 73.58 -13.18
C GLU A 339 27.19 73.69 -12.06
N SER A 340 25.89 73.77 -12.39
CA SER A 340 24.85 73.83 -11.36
C SER A 340 24.59 72.46 -10.72
N PRO A 341 24.19 72.41 -9.43
CA PRO A 341 23.75 71.17 -8.79
C PRO A 341 22.61 70.46 -9.55
N LEU A 342 21.80 71.23 -10.29
CA LEU A 342 20.72 70.70 -11.13
C LEU A 342 21.26 69.98 -12.38
N ALA A 343 22.32 70.50 -13.02
CA ALA A 343 22.98 69.84 -14.14
C ALA A 343 23.64 68.51 -13.72
N GLU A 344 24.26 68.48 -12.54
CA GLU A 344 24.79 67.24 -11.95
C GLU A 344 23.69 66.21 -11.68
N TRP A 345 22.55 66.65 -11.13
CA TRP A 345 21.41 65.76 -10.89
C TRP A 345 20.78 65.22 -12.18
N LEU A 346 20.66 66.05 -13.23
CA LEU A 346 20.17 65.60 -14.53
C LEU A 346 21.09 64.54 -15.16
N LYS A 347 22.41 64.72 -15.05
CA LYS A 347 23.38 63.73 -15.50
C LYS A 347 23.26 62.42 -14.72
N TRP A 348 23.14 62.50 -13.39
CA TRP A 348 22.88 61.33 -12.55
C TRP A 348 21.58 60.60 -12.96
N ALA A 349 20.52 61.34 -13.29
CA ALA A 349 19.25 60.75 -13.72
C ALA A 349 19.39 59.99 -15.06
N GLU A 350 20.19 60.50 -16.00
CA GLU A 350 20.51 59.79 -17.26
C GLU A 350 21.28 58.50 -16.99
N ASP A 351 22.33 58.57 -16.16
CA ASP A 351 23.12 57.41 -15.78
C ASP A 351 22.24 56.35 -15.06
N TYR A 352 21.35 56.79 -14.17
CA TYR A 352 20.41 55.92 -13.48
C TYR A 352 19.45 55.20 -14.44
N ILE A 353 18.93 55.88 -15.46
CA ILE A 353 18.04 55.29 -16.48
C ILE A 353 18.77 54.20 -17.29
N GLU A 354 20.02 54.42 -17.67
CA GLU A 354 20.79 53.42 -18.40
C GLU A 354 21.09 52.20 -17.53
N VAL A 355 21.43 52.41 -16.25
CA VAL A 355 21.66 51.33 -15.28
C VAL A 355 20.38 50.56 -14.95
N ALA A 356 19.24 51.25 -14.81
CA ALA A 356 17.95 50.64 -14.50
C ALA A 356 17.34 49.87 -15.69
N SER A 357 17.89 50.02 -16.90
CA SER A 357 17.41 49.34 -18.09
C SER A 357 17.55 47.82 -17.98
N PRO A 358 16.51 47.04 -18.34
CA PRO A 358 16.65 45.59 -18.38
C PRO A 358 17.47 45.09 -19.58
N LEU A 359 17.66 45.90 -20.63
CA LEU A 359 18.22 45.46 -21.92
C LEU A 359 19.74 45.26 -21.99
N PRO A 360 20.61 46.06 -21.32
CA PRO A 360 22.06 45.92 -21.42
C PRO A 360 22.58 44.51 -21.12
N ARG A 361 21.94 43.80 -20.18
CA ARG A 361 22.29 42.42 -19.81
C ARG A 361 22.07 41.42 -20.97
N PHE A 362 21.10 41.66 -21.84
CA PHE A 362 20.82 40.81 -23.01
C PHE A 362 21.66 41.18 -24.23
N LYS A 363 22.23 42.38 -24.27
CA LYS A 363 23.19 42.79 -25.33
C LYS A 363 24.55 42.11 -25.15
N ARG A 364 24.93 41.83 -23.90
CA ARG A 364 26.18 41.14 -23.54
C ARG A 364 25.87 39.74 -23.03
N ARG A 365 25.23 38.90 -23.87
CA ARG A 365 24.85 37.52 -23.50
C ARG A 365 26.05 36.76 -22.97
N ARG A 366 25.85 36.06 -21.86
CA ARG A 366 26.74 34.98 -21.43
C ARG A 366 26.03 33.66 -21.74
N GLU A 367 26.74 32.71 -22.33
CA GLU A 367 26.16 31.38 -22.59
C GLU A 367 25.83 30.67 -21.27
N THR A 368 26.69 30.85 -20.27
CA THR A 368 26.53 30.30 -18.92
C THR A 368 26.67 31.38 -17.84
N LEU A 369 26.01 31.14 -16.71
CA LEU A 369 26.15 31.93 -15.49
C LEU A 369 26.79 31.06 -14.41
N LYS A 370 27.82 31.61 -13.78
CA LYS A 370 28.35 31.08 -12.52
C LYS A 370 27.43 31.48 -11.38
N LEU A 371 26.79 30.49 -10.78
CA LEU A 371 25.82 30.65 -9.70
C LEU A 371 26.24 29.81 -8.49
N TYR A 372 25.95 30.31 -7.31
CA TYR A 372 26.33 29.69 -6.05
C TYR A 372 25.11 29.39 -5.20
N HIS A 373 25.00 28.16 -4.71
CA HIS A 373 24.15 27.84 -3.56
C HIS A 373 25.00 27.92 -2.30
N CYS A 374 24.82 28.97 -1.49
CA CYS A 374 25.60 29.17 -0.27
C CYS A 374 24.85 28.62 0.96
N GLY A 375 25.55 27.86 1.80
CA GLY A 375 25.02 27.23 3.01
C GLY A 375 26.13 26.90 4.01
N TYR A 376 25.84 26.02 4.97
CA TYR A 376 26.82 25.51 5.93
C TYR A 376 27.32 24.13 5.50
N GLU A 377 28.55 23.76 5.88
CA GLU A 377 29.18 22.50 5.45
C GLU A 377 28.31 21.24 5.69
N PRO A 378 27.60 21.05 6.83
CA PRO A 378 26.71 19.91 7.01
C PRO A 378 25.56 19.83 6.00
N ASP A 379 24.98 20.98 5.62
CA ASP A 379 23.89 21.05 4.66
C ASP A 379 24.38 20.77 3.24
N ILE A 380 25.52 21.36 2.87
CA ILE A 380 26.18 21.11 1.59
C ILE A 380 26.62 19.63 1.50
N ALA A 381 27.15 19.04 2.57
CA ALA A 381 27.52 17.63 2.63
C ALA A 381 26.30 16.69 2.51
N ARG A 382 25.14 17.06 3.07
CA ARG A 382 23.88 16.33 2.83
C ARG A 382 23.46 16.42 1.37
N ILE A 383 23.47 17.62 0.78
CA ILE A 383 23.11 17.84 -0.63
C ILE A 383 24.03 17.05 -1.56
N ARG A 384 25.33 16.95 -1.27
CA ARG A 384 26.28 16.10 -2.02
C ARG A 384 25.88 14.62 -2.01
N ARG A 385 25.32 14.10 -0.91
CA ARG A 385 24.93 12.69 -0.77
C ARG A 385 23.54 12.38 -1.32
N GLU A 386 22.60 13.30 -1.13
CA GLU A 386 21.16 13.04 -1.32
C GLU A 386 20.51 13.89 -2.42
N GLY A 387 21.23 14.90 -2.95
CA GLY A 387 20.68 15.92 -3.83
C GLY A 387 19.88 17.01 -3.10
N PHE A 388 19.40 17.98 -3.88
CA PHE A 388 18.53 19.07 -3.42
C PHE A 388 17.09 18.57 -3.16
N ARG A 389 16.41 19.16 -2.18
CA ARG A 389 14.96 18.97 -1.95
C ARG A 389 14.24 20.31 -2.21
N ASP A 390 13.00 20.30 -2.69
CA ASP A 390 12.25 21.53 -2.99
C ASP A 390 11.07 21.74 -2.00
N PRO A 391 11.07 22.80 -1.16
CA PRO A 391 12.21 23.66 -0.83
C PRO A 391 13.16 22.96 0.17
N ASP A 392 14.46 23.17 0.04
CA ASP A 392 15.40 22.86 1.12
C ASP A 392 15.12 23.85 2.27
N PRO A 393 15.21 23.42 3.54
CA PRO A 393 14.90 24.31 4.65
C PRO A 393 15.78 25.56 4.52
N PRO A 394 15.21 26.78 4.69
CA PRO A 394 16.04 27.96 4.77
C PRO A 394 17.11 27.68 5.83
N SER A 395 18.37 28.02 5.52
CA SER A 395 19.43 28.11 6.54
C SER A 395 18.80 28.69 7.81
N SER A 396 19.14 28.15 8.99
CA SER A 396 18.54 28.51 10.29
C SER A 396 18.53 30.02 10.61
N TYR A 397 19.16 30.85 9.79
CA TYR A 397 19.22 32.31 9.85
C TYR A 397 18.49 33.07 8.73
N SER A 398 17.74 32.43 7.83
CA SER A 398 17.01 33.12 6.75
C SER A 398 15.62 33.59 7.23
N GLN A 399 15.54 34.84 7.67
CA GLN A 399 14.29 35.56 8.01
C GLN A 399 13.58 36.15 6.77
N GLU A 400 13.65 35.53 5.59
CA GLU A 400 12.92 36.00 4.40
C GLU A 400 11.48 35.44 4.42
N LYS A 401 10.53 36.26 4.86
CA LYS A 401 9.13 35.88 5.14
C LYS A 401 8.26 35.48 3.91
N ALA A 402 8.80 35.43 2.70
CA ALA A 402 8.07 35.04 1.49
C ALA A 402 9.01 34.78 0.29
N ALA A 403 9.99 33.89 0.42
CA ALA A 403 10.79 33.47 -0.74
C ALA A 403 9.96 32.58 -1.70
N PRO A 404 10.06 32.75 -3.03
CA PRO A 404 9.42 31.83 -3.98
C PRO A 404 9.90 30.38 -3.78
N PRO A 405 9.08 29.37 -4.10
CA PRO A 405 9.48 27.97 -4.03
C PRO A 405 10.66 27.70 -4.99
N GLY A 406 11.68 27.00 -4.50
CA GLY A 406 12.88 26.66 -5.25
C GLY A 406 14.18 26.85 -4.46
N ILE A 407 15.27 26.31 -5.00
CA ILE A 407 16.61 26.44 -4.45
C ILE A 407 17.17 27.81 -4.80
N ARG A 408 17.57 28.55 -3.76
CA ARG A 408 18.21 29.85 -3.95
C ARG A 408 19.62 29.69 -4.52
N LEU A 409 19.85 30.29 -5.68
CA LEU A 409 21.15 30.49 -6.29
C LEU A 409 21.45 31.99 -6.42
N GLN A 410 22.71 32.37 -6.35
CA GLN A 410 23.13 33.77 -6.51
C GLN A 410 24.41 33.89 -7.33
N ASN A 411 24.54 35.00 -8.07
CA ASN A 411 25.70 35.23 -8.94
C ASN A 411 26.95 35.78 -8.22
N ARG A 412 26.92 35.84 -6.88
CA ARG A 412 28.03 36.26 -6.04
C ARG A 412 28.24 35.25 -4.91
N ARG A 413 29.46 34.75 -4.76
CA ARG A 413 29.82 33.87 -3.64
C ARG A 413 29.87 34.67 -2.34
N TRP A 414 29.25 34.14 -1.29
CA TRP A 414 29.34 34.71 0.05
C TRP A 414 30.39 33.94 0.86
N ASN A 415 31.39 34.64 1.42
CA ASN A 415 32.52 34.06 2.17
C ASN A 415 32.56 34.42 3.67
N SER A 416 31.47 34.87 4.31
CA SER A 416 31.57 35.30 5.72
C SER A 416 31.03 34.26 6.71
N GLY A 417 31.94 33.59 7.43
CA GLY A 417 31.63 32.79 8.62
C GLY A 417 32.43 31.48 8.72
N TRP A 418 32.74 31.05 9.95
CA TRP A 418 33.34 29.73 10.23
C TRP A 418 32.38 28.61 9.80
N GLY A 419 32.74 27.82 8.77
CA GLY A 419 31.92 26.72 8.24
C GLY A 419 31.01 27.09 7.06
N ALA A 420 31.19 28.28 6.46
CA ALA A 420 30.52 28.67 5.23
C ALA A 420 31.00 27.82 4.04
N ALA A 421 30.06 27.24 3.32
CA ALA A 421 30.29 26.38 2.16
C ALA A 421 29.40 26.82 0.99
N ALA A 422 29.83 26.53 -0.23
CA ALA A 422 29.04 26.85 -1.41
C ALA A 422 29.11 25.73 -2.45
N PHE A 423 27.98 25.47 -3.10
CA PHE A 423 27.92 24.66 -4.30
C PHE A 423 27.99 25.60 -5.51
N GLU A 424 29.01 25.44 -6.34
CA GLU A 424 29.17 26.21 -7.60
C GLU A 424 28.45 25.49 -8.74
N PHE A 425 27.71 26.26 -9.52
CA PHE A 425 27.03 25.82 -10.71
C PHE A 425 27.42 26.69 -11.90
N GLU A 426 27.65 26.05 -13.04
CA GLU A 426 27.73 26.73 -14.32
C GLU A 426 26.51 26.34 -15.16
N LEU A 427 25.52 27.25 -15.22
CA LEU A 427 24.21 26.97 -15.79
C LEU A 427 23.92 27.85 -17.00
N PRO A 428 23.31 27.33 -18.08
CA PRO A 428 22.88 28.15 -19.19
C PRO A 428 21.93 29.26 -18.73
N GLU A 429 22.19 30.50 -19.11
CA GLU A 429 21.37 31.64 -18.67
C GLU A 429 19.90 31.44 -19.05
N ALA A 430 19.63 30.89 -20.24
CA ALA A 430 18.29 30.59 -20.72
C ALA A 430 17.49 29.62 -19.83
N VAL A 431 18.17 28.73 -19.10
CA VAL A 431 17.54 27.72 -18.22
C VAL A 431 17.14 28.33 -16.88
N VAL A 432 17.96 29.24 -16.35
CA VAL A 432 17.77 29.86 -15.03
C VAL A 432 17.03 31.18 -15.08
N LEU A 433 17.03 31.88 -16.22
CA LEU A 433 16.34 33.16 -16.42
C LEU A 433 14.89 33.16 -15.93
N PRO A 434 14.05 32.12 -16.19
CA PRO A 434 12.67 32.06 -15.68
C PRO A 434 12.54 32.18 -14.17
N TYR A 435 13.60 31.82 -13.45
CA TYR A 435 13.64 31.75 -12.00
C TYR A 435 14.34 32.95 -11.35
N GLU A 436 14.74 33.95 -12.13
CA GLU A 436 15.43 35.13 -11.64
C GLU A 436 14.48 36.06 -10.87
N VAL A 437 14.82 36.32 -9.62
CA VAL A 437 14.15 37.30 -8.76
C VAL A 437 15.16 38.41 -8.49
N THR A 438 14.93 39.58 -9.08
CA THR A 438 15.83 40.73 -8.95
C THR A 438 15.00 41.96 -8.63
N GLU A 439 15.23 42.56 -7.47
CA GLU A 439 14.54 43.77 -7.01
C GLU A 439 15.08 45.04 -7.69
N SER A 440 16.33 45.00 -8.18
CA SER A 440 16.97 46.10 -8.94
C SER A 440 18.19 45.60 -9.71
N VAL A 441 18.51 46.23 -10.84
CA VAL A 441 19.70 45.93 -11.67
C VAL A 441 21.01 46.14 -10.90
N LEU A 442 20.97 46.88 -9.80
CA LEU A 442 22.10 47.18 -8.91
C LEU A 442 22.37 46.09 -7.86
N VAL A 443 21.45 45.15 -7.67
CA VAL A 443 21.54 44.09 -6.65
C VAL A 443 22.05 42.79 -7.29
N PRO A 444 22.84 41.96 -6.58
CA PRO A 444 23.22 40.63 -7.07
C PRO A 444 21.99 39.81 -7.49
N ARG A 445 22.14 39.09 -8.60
CA ARG A 445 21.05 38.28 -9.18
C ARG A 445 20.78 37.11 -8.26
N LYS A 446 19.53 36.97 -7.83
CA LYS A 446 19.03 35.80 -7.10
C LYS A 446 18.15 34.98 -8.04
N PHE A 447 18.23 33.67 -7.92
CA PHE A 447 17.42 32.72 -8.67
C PHE A 447 16.81 31.69 -7.74
N TYR A 448 15.56 31.28 -7.96
CA TYR A 448 14.88 30.24 -7.19
C TYR A 448 14.57 29.06 -8.11
N VAL A 449 15.56 28.17 -8.27
CA VAL A 449 15.54 27.10 -9.28
C VAL A 449 14.99 25.80 -8.69
N PRO A 450 14.07 25.08 -9.36
CA PRO A 450 13.53 23.83 -8.84
C PRO A 450 14.63 22.79 -8.59
N ALA A 451 14.55 22.07 -7.47
CA ALA A 451 15.54 21.06 -7.09
C ALA A 451 15.68 19.97 -8.15
N LEU A 452 14.58 19.56 -8.79
CA LEU A 452 14.61 18.55 -9.86
C LEU A 452 15.43 18.99 -11.09
N LEU A 453 15.46 20.28 -11.40
CA LEU A 453 16.30 20.80 -12.49
C LEU A 453 17.78 20.74 -12.10
N LEU A 454 18.12 21.16 -10.87
CA LEU A 454 19.50 21.08 -10.37
C LEU A 454 19.96 19.63 -10.23
N ASN A 455 19.13 18.75 -9.65
CA ASN A 455 19.44 17.34 -9.50
C ASN A 455 19.62 16.63 -10.85
N ARG A 456 18.83 16.97 -11.88
CA ARG A 456 19.08 16.45 -13.23
C ARG A 456 20.48 16.84 -13.71
N ILE A 457 20.92 18.07 -13.47
CA ILE A 457 22.24 18.55 -13.88
C ILE A 457 23.36 17.88 -13.07
N LEU A 458 23.14 17.64 -11.78
CA LEU A 458 24.07 16.91 -10.91
C LEU A 458 24.20 15.43 -11.29
N HIS A 459 23.09 14.78 -11.68
CA HIS A 459 23.06 13.34 -11.97
C HIS A 459 23.37 12.98 -13.43
N TYR A 460 23.29 13.92 -14.38
CA TYR A 460 23.67 13.70 -15.79
C TYR A 460 25.11 14.11 -16.12
N GLY A 461 25.88 14.59 -15.14
CA GLY A 461 27.29 14.96 -15.29
C GLY A 461 28.27 13.96 -14.66
N ARG A 462 28.55 12.86 -15.37
CA ARG A 462 29.70 11.91 -15.26
C ARG A 462 29.51 10.55 -14.54
N PRO A 463 30.15 9.48 -15.05
CA PRO A 463 30.20 8.15 -14.42
C PRO A 463 30.99 8.05 -13.10
N ASP A 464 31.75 9.07 -12.71
CA ASP A 464 32.76 8.95 -11.62
C ASP A 464 32.54 9.88 -10.41
N GLY A 465 31.29 10.27 -10.12
CA GLY A 465 30.86 10.71 -8.78
C GLY A 465 31.68 11.82 -8.08
N THR A 466 32.38 12.69 -8.81
CA THR A 466 33.21 13.74 -8.22
C THR A 466 32.75 15.12 -8.71
N ALA A 467 32.20 15.90 -7.77
CA ALA A 467 32.04 17.34 -7.93
C ALA A 467 33.44 17.98 -7.97
N VAL A 468 33.67 18.89 -8.92
CA VAL A 468 34.96 19.61 -8.99
C VAL A 468 35.06 20.54 -7.79
N ASP A 469 36.04 20.26 -6.95
CA ASP A 469 36.44 21.08 -5.81
C ASP A 469 37.27 22.26 -6.32
N THR A 470 36.79 23.49 -6.12
CA THR A 470 37.58 24.72 -6.31
C THR A 470 37.82 25.43 -4.97
N SER A 471 37.71 24.71 -3.84
CA SER A 471 37.97 25.29 -2.52
C SER A 471 39.40 25.13 -2.01
N ASP A 472 40.29 24.47 -2.75
CA ASP A 472 41.68 24.26 -2.34
C ASP A 472 42.67 25.01 -3.27
N SER A 473 42.81 26.31 -3.04
CA SER A 473 43.91 27.14 -3.58
C SER A 473 44.07 28.38 -2.70
N SER A 474 44.48 28.15 -1.46
CA SER A 474 45.08 29.16 -0.61
C SER A 474 46.16 28.53 0.26
N ASP A 475 47.21 28.02 -0.38
CA ASP A 475 48.48 27.76 0.28
C ASP A 475 49.51 28.77 -0.22
N GLY A 476 50.19 29.40 0.73
CA GLY A 476 50.99 30.59 0.53
C GLY A 476 52.36 30.36 -0.10
N GLU A 477 52.86 31.41 -0.75
CA GLU A 477 54.28 31.66 -0.98
C GLU A 477 54.55 33.14 -0.68
N ASP A 478 54.88 33.42 0.58
CA ASP A 478 55.76 34.54 0.94
C ASP A 478 57.11 33.90 1.30
N GLY A 479 58.13 34.18 0.49
CA GLY A 479 59.45 33.56 0.65
C GLY A 479 60.51 34.02 -0.36
N LEU A 480 60.72 35.35 -0.45
CA LEU A 480 62.00 36.09 -0.64
C LEU A 480 61.82 37.40 -1.43
#